data_AF-A0A2D6CZU5-F1
#
_entry.id   AF-A0A2D6CZU5-F1
#
_cell.length_a   1.000
_cell.length_b   1.000
_cell.length_c   1.000
_cell.angle_alpha   90.00
_cell.angle_beta   90.00
_cell.angle_gamma   90.00
#
_symmetry.space_group_name_H-M   'P 1'
#
loop_
_entity.id
_entity.type
_entity.pdbx_description
1 polymer ?
#
loop_
_entity_poly.entity_id
_entity_poly.type
_entity_poly.pdbx_seq_one_letter_code
_entity_poly.pdbx_strand_id
1 'polypeptide(L)'
;MEDRSMLTTGRQLGLGALLTCAILVGAGCNPTPIVENMTPTQGTEDGGTSIQITGQKFKVGATVQFGGQSLTPTNVTKTSMSIVSPAGAVGSVQVTVENPKQKRAEKQMSFTYLDTTAPTVSSVSPSDGHVYAQGAGYEDAIATGLTQITAKFSEPLASATVAVSSASLPDAITGGYSGSVNGATTVSGDTVTFTASEVFASARSYTVSVEGVDVAGNRSAAKTTSFSVGTPKRLHRYVVQEGDTLQSIAARPDTYEDAEAWKKILLVNQDYNEINRDAPQAGLGLWLHWDE
;
A
#
# COMPACT_ATOMS: atom_id res chain seq x y z
N MET A 1 57.61 -43.02 -55.95
CA MET A 1 57.41 -41.56 -55.94
C MET A 1 56.38 -41.31 -54.89
N GLU A 2 56.63 -40.84 -53.68
CA GLU A 2 57.73 -40.36 -52.85
C GLU A 2 56.99 -40.19 -51.50
N ASP A 3 57.54 -40.29 -50.32
CA ASP A 3 58.74 -40.91 -49.82
C ASP A 3 58.39 -41.22 -48.35
N ARG A 4 59.06 -42.25 -47.87
CA ARG A 4 59.37 -42.66 -46.49
C ARG A 4 59.25 -41.54 -45.44
N SER A 5 59.01 -41.77 -44.16
CA SER A 5 59.20 -42.94 -43.33
C SER A 5 58.77 -42.57 -41.91
N MET A 6 58.18 -43.55 -41.21
CA MET A 6 58.58 -44.09 -39.90
C MET A 6 59.30 -43.16 -38.90
N LEU A 7 59.12 -43.23 -37.58
CA LEU A 7 58.39 -44.09 -36.63
C LEU A 7 58.64 -43.43 -35.25
N THR A 8 57.85 -43.83 -34.25
CA THR A 8 58.33 -44.11 -32.88
C THR A 8 58.47 -42.98 -31.84
N THR A 9 57.64 -43.12 -30.81
CA THR A 9 57.92 -42.87 -29.37
C THR A 9 58.05 -41.41 -28.94
N GLY A 10 57.60 -40.97 -27.77
CA GLY A 10 57.06 -41.59 -26.58
C GLY A 10 56.86 -40.49 -25.54
N ARG A 11 55.97 -40.78 -24.61
CA ARG A 11 55.55 -40.00 -23.43
C ARG A 11 56.71 -39.32 -22.68
N GLN A 12 56.65 -38.01 -22.45
CA GLN A 12 57.24 -37.39 -21.26
C GLN A 12 56.50 -36.10 -20.86
N LEU A 13 55.96 -36.14 -19.64
CA LEU A 13 55.51 -34.98 -18.87
C LEU A 13 56.72 -34.08 -18.59
N GLY A 14 56.71 -32.87 -19.14
CA GLY A 14 57.69 -31.81 -18.85
C GLY A 14 57.06 -30.72 -18.00
N LEU A 15 57.35 -30.78 -16.70
CA LEU A 15 57.14 -29.71 -15.74
C LEU A 15 58.00 -28.51 -16.17
N GLY A 16 57.39 -27.42 -16.62
CA GLY A 16 58.11 -26.28 -17.23
C GLY A 16 57.35 -24.97 -17.14
N ALA A 17 56.95 -24.57 -15.93
CA ALA A 17 56.64 -23.18 -15.65
C ALA A 17 57.95 -22.37 -15.71
N LEU A 18 58.21 -21.65 -16.79
CA LEU A 18 59.16 -20.54 -16.83
C LEU A 18 58.88 -19.63 -18.04
N LEU A 19 58.14 -18.57 -17.75
CA LEU A 19 58.50 -17.19 -18.11
C LEU A 19 58.89 -16.94 -19.59
N THR A 20 57.89 -16.64 -20.42
CA THR A 20 58.07 -15.75 -21.57
C THR A 20 56.97 -14.69 -21.58
N CYS A 21 57.09 -13.74 -20.66
CA CYS A 21 56.52 -12.41 -20.86
C CYS A 21 57.63 -11.40 -20.58
N ALA A 22 58.59 -11.36 -21.50
CA ALA A 22 59.58 -10.30 -21.56
C ALA A 22 59.71 -9.87 -23.02
N ILE A 23 59.73 -8.54 -23.19
CA ILE A 23 59.96 -7.78 -24.44
C ILE A 23 58.69 -7.45 -25.23
N LEU A 24 57.89 -6.53 -24.67
CA LEU A 24 57.42 -5.38 -25.45
C LEU A 24 57.39 -4.14 -24.52
N VAL A 25 58.41 -3.31 -24.64
CA VAL A 25 58.49 -2.01 -23.98
C VAL A 25 57.42 -1.13 -24.66
N GLY A 26 56.30 -0.88 -23.97
CA GLY A 26 55.31 0.12 -24.40
C GLY A 26 53.85 -0.34 -24.61
N ALA A 27 53.50 -1.62 -24.50
CA ALA A 27 52.11 -2.08 -24.62
C ALA A 27 51.57 -2.67 -23.32
N GLY A 28 50.69 -1.90 -22.66
CA GLY A 28 50.13 -2.21 -21.35
C GLY A 28 49.41 -3.56 -21.25
N CYS A 29 50.02 -4.49 -20.52
CA CYS A 29 49.30 -5.61 -19.90
C CYS A 29 48.47 -5.05 -18.75
N ASN A 30 47.15 -5.10 -18.89
CA ASN A 30 46.25 -4.78 -17.79
C ASN A 30 45.94 -6.07 -17.03
N PRO A 31 46.32 -6.20 -15.74
CA PRO A 31 45.97 -7.38 -14.97
C PRO A 31 44.47 -7.43 -14.69
N THR A 32 43.94 -8.65 -14.50
CA THR A 32 42.63 -8.85 -13.90
C THR A 32 42.61 -8.26 -12.49
N PRO A 33 41.65 -7.37 -12.17
CA PRO A 33 41.51 -6.81 -10.83
C PRO A 33 41.03 -7.89 -9.86
N ILE A 34 41.52 -7.83 -8.62
CA ILE A 34 41.06 -8.70 -7.53
C ILE A 34 40.25 -7.82 -6.59
N VAL A 35 39.02 -8.23 -6.30
CA VAL A 35 38.14 -7.52 -5.39
C VAL A 35 38.03 -8.30 -4.10
N GLU A 36 38.23 -7.64 -2.98
CA GLU A 36 38.21 -8.27 -1.65
C GLU A 36 36.95 -7.88 -0.89
N ASN A 37 36.66 -6.57 -0.80
CA ASN A 37 35.55 -6.06 -0.02
C ASN A 37 34.91 -4.80 -0.65
N MET A 38 33.67 -4.52 -0.24
CA MET A 38 32.91 -3.32 -0.56
C MET A 38 32.15 -2.86 0.68
N THR A 39 32.30 -1.59 1.04
CA THR A 39 31.62 -1.04 2.23
C THR A 39 31.13 0.38 1.93
N PRO A 40 29.86 0.71 2.29
CA PRO A 40 28.81 -0.21 2.75
C PRO A 40 28.32 -1.14 1.62
N THR A 41 27.65 -2.24 1.99
CA THR A 41 27.01 -3.18 1.05
C THR A 41 25.51 -2.90 0.86
N GLN A 42 25.01 -1.81 1.42
CA GLN A 42 23.61 -1.41 1.33
C GLN A 42 23.50 0.11 1.38
N GLY A 43 22.38 0.64 0.89
CA GLY A 43 22.07 2.06 0.88
C GLY A 43 20.67 2.33 0.36
N THR A 44 20.28 3.59 0.29
CA THR A 44 18.94 4.00 -0.13
C THR A 44 18.72 3.77 -1.62
N GLU A 45 17.50 3.40 -2.00
CA GLU A 45 16.95 3.32 -3.35
C GLU A 45 17.15 4.61 -4.17
N ASP A 46 17.16 5.78 -3.52
CA ASP A 46 17.48 7.08 -4.13
C ASP A 46 18.94 7.21 -4.60
N GLY A 47 19.82 6.29 -4.18
CA GLY A 47 21.24 6.32 -4.48
C GLY A 47 22.01 7.34 -3.65
N GLY A 48 23.17 7.77 -4.14
CA GLY A 48 24.03 8.73 -3.41
C GLY A 48 24.90 8.13 -2.31
N THR A 49 24.79 6.83 -2.02
CA THR A 49 25.65 6.14 -1.05
C THR A 49 27.10 6.11 -1.53
N SER A 50 28.01 6.70 -0.75
CA SER A 50 29.45 6.66 -0.99
C SER A 50 30.00 5.29 -0.59
N ILE A 51 30.55 4.55 -1.55
CA ILE A 51 31.00 3.17 -1.40
C ILE A 51 32.50 3.10 -1.67
N GLN A 52 33.22 2.44 -0.77
CA GLN A 52 34.63 2.11 -0.95
C GLN A 52 34.77 0.64 -1.34
N ILE A 53 35.47 0.38 -2.44
CA ILE A 53 35.85 -0.96 -2.87
C ILE A 53 37.35 -1.13 -2.60
N THR A 54 37.72 -2.23 -1.94
CA THR A 54 39.12 -2.59 -1.68
C THR A 54 39.49 -3.90 -2.37
N GLY A 55 40.77 -4.00 -2.71
CA GLY A 55 41.30 -5.18 -3.38
C GLY A 55 42.71 -4.95 -3.90
N GLN A 56 43.00 -5.49 -5.08
CA GLN A 56 44.34 -5.44 -5.67
C GLN A 56 44.28 -5.25 -7.18
N LYS A 57 45.37 -4.70 -7.73
CA LYS A 57 45.61 -4.55 -9.17
C LYS A 57 44.61 -3.66 -9.89
N PHE A 58 43.93 -2.76 -9.18
CA PHE A 58 43.09 -1.73 -9.79
C PHE A 58 43.93 -0.76 -10.62
N LYS A 59 43.35 -0.25 -11.71
CA LYS A 59 44.00 0.70 -12.63
C LYS A 59 43.16 1.95 -12.80
N VAL A 60 43.83 3.08 -13.00
CA VAL A 60 43.19 4.32 -13.47
C VAL A 60 42.47 4.03 -14.79
N GLY A 61 41.23 4.51 -14.91
CA GLY A 61 40.32 4.18 -16.01
C GLY A 61 39.55 2.86 -15.83
N ALA A 62 39.62 2.22 -14.66
CA ALA A 62 38.69 1.15 -14.31
C ALA A 62 37.24 1.67 -14.29
N THR A 63 36.30 0.78 -14.59
CA THR A 63 34.86 1.00 -14.48
C THR A 63 34.25 0.02 -13.49
N VAL A 64 33.11 0.39 -12.92
CA VAL A 64 32.33 -0.51 -12.07
C VAL A 64 30.96 -0.71 -12.71
N GLN A 65 30.64 -1.96 -13.04
CA GLN A 65 29.30 -2.34 -13.45
C GLN A 65 28.46 -2.57 -12.20
N PHE A 66 27.44 -1.74 -12.02
CA PHE A 66 26.57 -1.69 -10.83
C PHE A 66 25.11 -1.88 -11.26
N GLY A 67 24.58 -3.09 -11.09
CA GLY A 67 23.21 -3.40 -11.50
C GLY A 67 22.92 -3.16 -12.98
N GLY A 68 23.93 -3.27 -13.85
CA GLY A 68 23.85 -2.97 -15.28
C GLY A 68 24.26 -1.54 -15.66
N GLN A 69 24.39 -0.61 -14.72
CA GLN A 69 24.91 0.73 -14.97
C GLN A 69 26.45 0.76 -14.88
N SER A 70 27.10 1.49 -15.78
CA SER A 70 28.57 1.65 -15.75
C SER A 70 28.93 2.94 -14.99
N LEU A 71 29.65 2.79 -13.88
CA LEU A 71 30.11 3.89 -13.05
C LEU A 71 31.59 4.15 -13.26
N THR A 72 31.97 5.42 -13.22
CA THR A 72 33.38 5.85 -13.21
C THR A 72 33.82 6.07 -11.76
N PRO A 73 34.72 5.24 -11.21
CA PRO A 73 35.20 5.40 -9.84
C PRO A 73 36.09 6.62 -9.69
N THR A 74 36.08 7.20 -8.49
CA THR A 74 36.97 8.25 -8.05
C THR A 74 38.05 7.68 -7.12
N ASN A 75 39.11 8.45 -6.86
CA ASN A 75 40.19 8.08 -5.93
C ASN A 75 40.82 6.70 -6.22
N VAL A 76 40.95 6.33 -7.49
CA VAL A 76 41.46 5.01 -7.89
C VAL A 76 42.95 4.89 -7.60
N THR A 77 43.27 4.01 -6.65
CA THR A 77 44.62 3.53 -6.34
C THR A 77 44.75 2.06 -6.76
N LYS A 78 45.90 1.43 -6.53
CA LYS A 78 46.09 -0.01 -6.84
C LYS A 78 45.24 -0.94 -5.96
N THR A 79 44.79 -0.44 -4.80
CA THR A 79 44.16 -1.25 -3.75
C THR A 79 42.81 -0.73 -3.28
N SER A 80 42.39 0.45 -3.74
CA SER A 80 41.11 1.05 -3.38
C SER A 80 40.57 1.93 -4.50
N MET A 81 39.24 2.01 -4.59
CA MET A 81 38.52 2.99 -5.37
C MET A 81 37.22 3.37 -4.65
N SER A 82 36.70 4.56 -4.97
CA SER A 82 35.43 5.06 -4.45
C SER A 82 34.41 5.13 -5.58
N ILE A 83 33.16 4.77 -5.31
CA ILE A 83 32.03 4.98 -6.19
C ILE A 83 30.89 5.62 -5.40
N VAL A 84 29.93 6.19 -6.12
CA VAL A 84 28.65 6.61 -5.55
C VAL A 84 27.58 5.77 -6.21
N SER A 85 26.74 5.09 -5.41
CA SER A 85 25.63 4.30 -5.95
C SER A 85 24.68 5.19 -6.75
N PRO A 86 24.23 4.78 -7.94
CA PRO A 86 23.14 5.47 -8.62
C PRO A 86 21.81 5.21 -7.89
N ALA A 87 20.74 5.92 -8.29
CA ALA A 87 19.39 5.51 -7.92
C ALA A 87 19.08 4.13 -8.54
N GLY A 88 18.34 3.31 -7.80
CA GLY A 88 18.02 1.94 -8.18
C GLY A 88 16.76 1.43 -7.51
N ALA A 89 16.16 0.39 -8.07
CA ALA A 89 15.01 -0.26 -7.46
C ALA A 89 15.42 -1.01 -6.19
N VAL A 90 14.52 -1.05 -5.21
CA VAL A 90 14.67 -1.82 -3.96
C VAL A 90 15.05 -3.27 -4.26
N GLY A 91 16.03 -3.79 -3.53
CA GLY A 91 16.55 -5.14 -3.70
C GLY A 91 18.04 -5.18 -4.06
N SER A 92 18.54 -6.39 -4.29
CA SER A 92 19.97 -6.63 -4.51
C SER A 92 20.37 -6.48 -5.98
N VAL A 93 21.49 -5.79 -6.21
CA VAL A 93 22.14 -5.67 -7.51
C VAL A 93 23.56 -6.22 -7.46
N GLN A 94 24.02 -6.79 -8.56
CA GLN A 94 25.40 -7.25 -8.69
C GLN A 94 26.34 -6.08 -9.00
N VAL A 95 27.52 -6.11 -8.40
CA VAL A 95 28.59 -5.13 -8.59
C VAL A 95 29.86 -5.85 -9.03
N THR A 96 30.47 -5.40 -10.13
CA THR A 96 31.71 -5.97 -10.67
C THR A 96 32.66 -4.89 -11.14
N VAL A 97 33.95 -5.03 -10.81
CA VAL A 97 35.00 -4.11 -11.26
C VAL A 97 35.58 -4.60 -12.59
N GLU A 98 35.83 -3.67 -13.52
CA GLU A 98 36.48 -3.94 -14.80
C GLU A 98 37.63 -2.97 -15.02
N ASN A 99 38.83 -3.51 -15.19
CA ASN A 99 40.00 -2.75 -15.62
C ASN A 99 39.95 -2.55 -17.16
N PRO A 100 40.58 -1.49 -17.71
CA PRO A 100 40.69 -1.27 -19.15
C PRO A 100 41.13 -2.50 -19.94
N LYS A 101 40.74 -2.58 -21.22
CA LYS A 101 40.93 -3.78 -22.07
C LYS A 101 40.15 -4.99 -21.57
N GLN A 102 38.96 -4.73 -21.01
CA GLN A 102 37.95 -5.74 -20.65
C GLN A 102 38.44 -6.80 -19.67
N LYS A 103 39.18 -6.36 -18.64
CA LYS A 103 39.67 -7.25 -17.59
C LYS A 103 38.75 -7.17 -16.38
N ARG A 104 37.76 -8.06 -16.36
CA ARG A 104 36.71 -8.14 -15.34
C ARG A 104 37.17 -8.93 -14.12
N ALA A 105 36.88 -8.44 -12.92
CA ALA A 105 37.08 -9.19 -11.68
C ALA A 105 36.25 -10.48 -11.68
N GLU A 106 36.83 -11.57 -11.17
CA GLU A 106 36.12 -12.85 -11.05
C GLU A 106 35.08 -12.83 -9.92
N LYS A 107 35.41 -12.19 -8.80
CA LYS A 107 34.49 -12.03 -7.67
C LYS A 107 33.44 -10.96 -7.99
N GLN A 108 32.17 -11.35 -7.90
CA GLN A 108 31.04 -10.43 -7.89
C GLN A 108 30.70 -10.04 -6.45
N MET A 109 30.29 -8.80 -6.26
CA MET A 109 29.75 -8.30 -4.99
C MET A 109 28.25 -8.05 -5.14
N SER A 110 27.56 -7.93 -4.01
CA SER A 110 26.15 -7.57 -3.96
C SER A 110 26.00 -6.27 -3.20
N PHE A 111 25.21 -5.36 -3.74
CA PHE A 111 24.72 -4.17 -3.03
C PHE A 111 23.21 -4.24 -2.93
N THR A 112 22.65 -3.92 -1.76
CA THR A 112 21.20 -3.94 -1.55
C THR A 112 20.66 -2.52 -1.39
N TYR A 113 19.75 -2.15 -2.28
CA TYR A 113 18.91 -0.96 -2.13
C TYR A 113 17.82 -1.25 -1.09
N LEU A 114 17.78 -0.44 -0.06
CA LEU A 114 16.75 -0.46 0.99
C LEU A 114 15.68 0.56 0.64
N ASP A 115 14.43 0.23 0.94
CA ASP A 115 13.34 1.20 0.94
C ASP A 115 13.41 2.01 2.23
N THR A 116 13.55 3.32 2.09
CA THR A 116 13.65 4.27 3.21
C THR A 116 12.57 5.33 3.18
N THR A 117 11.63 5.22 2.23
CA THR A 117 10.51 6.14 2.09
C THR A 117 9.31 5.64 2.86
N ALA A 118 8.60 6.55 3.53
CA ALA A 118 7.38 6.18 4.24
C ALA A 118 6.18 6.16 3.29
N PRO A 119 5.23 5.22 3.47
CA PRO A 119 4.02 5.18 2.67
C PRO A 119 3.15 6.40 2.95
N THR A 120 2.43 6.85 1.92
CA THR A 120 1.51 7.99 2.01
C THR A 120 0.08 7.52 1.76
N VAL A 121 -0.88 8.08 2.51
CA VAL A 121 -2.31 7.81 2.30
C VAL A 121 -2.80 8.62 1.11
N SER A 122 -3.15 7.96 0.02
CA SER A 122 -3.58 8.59 -1.24
C SER A 122 -5.08 8.89 -1.26
N SER A 123 -5.90 8.05 -0.62
CA SER A 123 -7.32 8.31 -0.43
C SER A 123 -7.88 7.55 0.77
N VAL A 124 -8.97 8.07 1.34
CA VAL A 124 -9.80 7.39 2.34
C VAL A 124 -11.23 7.52 1.87
N SER A 125 -11.94 6.41 1.75
CA SER A 125 -13.35 6.38 1.37
C SER A 125 -14.16 5.76 2.52
N PRO A 126 -15.24 6.41 2.96
CA PRO A 126 -15.78 7.69 2.46
C PRO A 126 -14.90 8.91 2.85
N SER A 127 -14.72 9.88 1.94
CA SER A 127 -13.93 11.12 2.21
C SER A 127 -14.77 12.36 2.54
N ASP A 128 -16.04 12.45 2.11
CA ASP A 128 -16.80 13.71 2.17
C ASP A 128 -18.33 13.57 2.35
N GLY A 129 -18.87 14.46 3.20
CA GLY A 129 -20.21 15.07 3.06
C GLY A 129 -21.41 14.31 3.62
N HIS A 130 -21.93 13.34 2.86
CA HIS A 130 -23.14 12.58 3.20
C HIS A 130 -23.10 11.24 2.48
N VAL A 131 -22.98 10.13 3.21
CA VAL A 131 -23.08 8.81 2.59
C VAL A 131 -24.55 8.41 2.51
N TYR A 132 -25.07 8.40 1.29
CA TYR A 132 -26.42 7.91 1.01
C TYR A 132 -26.38 6.40 0.75
N ALA A 133 -26.91 5.64 1.70
CA ALA A 133 -27.21 4.22 1.62
C ALA A 133 -28.03 3.72 0.37
N GLN A 134 -28.02 2.41 0.07
CA GLN A 134 -28.85 1.73 -0.95
C GLN A 134 -29.78 0.66 -0.38
N GLY A 135 -31.11 0.83 -0.47
CA GLY A 135 -32.10 -0.20 -0.11
C GLY A 135 -33.20 -0.33 -1.15
N ALA A 136 -33.43 -1.55 -1.61
CA ALA A 136 -34.54 -1.88 -2.48
C ALA A 136 -35.87 -1.81 -1.71
N GLY A 137 -36.89 -1.18 -2.30
CA GLY A 137 -38.27 -1.18 -1.80
C GLY A 137 -38.83 0.18 -1.38
N TYR A 138 -38.07 1.26 -1.54
CA TYR A 138 -38.46 2.60 -1.14
C TYR A 138 -38.37 3.54 -2.34
N GLU A 139 -39.34 4.44 -2.53
CA GLU A 139 -39.17 5.47 -3.56
C GLU A 139 -38.20 6.58 -3.11
N ASP A 140 -38.00 6.74 -1.79
CA ASP A 140 -37.15 7.81 -1.20
C ASP A 140 -36.09 7.32 -0.18
N ALA A 141 -36.00 6.01 0.14
CA ALA A 141 -35.04 5.54 1.16
C ALA A 141 -33.66 5.20 0.60
N ILE A 142 -32.71 5.37 1.50
CA ILE A 142 -31.28 5.38 1.26
C ILE A 142 -30.69 4.40 2.29
N ALA A 143 -30.43 3.12 1.95
CA ALA A 143 -30.08 2.14 2.99
C ALA A 143 -28.63 2.08 3.43
N THR A 144 -28.36 2.43 4.66
CA THR A 144 -27.02 2.42 5.26
C THR A 144 -26.50 1.00 5.51
N GLY A 145 -26.15 0.30 4.44
CA GLY A 145 -25.30 -0.89 4.44
C GLY A 145 -23.80 -0.56 4.51
N LEU A 146 -23.46 0.71 4.82
CA LEU A 146 -22.08 1.11 5.00
C LEU A 146 -21.56 0.49 6.30
N THR A 147 -20.70 -0.50 6.16
CA THR A 147 -19.92 -1.11 7.24
C THR A 147 -18.43 -0.92 7.01
N GLN A 148 -18.01 -0.43 5.84
CA GLN A 148 -16.62 -0.40 5.44
C GLN A 148 -16.08 1.00 5.23
N ILE A 149 -14.85 1.19 5.68
CA ILE A 149 -13.98 2.31 5.31
C ILE A 149 -12.78 1.70 4.61
N THR A 150 -12.41 2.27 3.46
CA THR A 150 -11.25 1.82 2.68
C THR A 150 -10.25 2.96 2.57
N ALA A 151 -8.98 2.69 2.83
CA ALA A 151 -7.88 3.61 2.56
C ALA A 151 -6.91 3.00 1.56
N LYS A 152 -6.40 3.83 0.65
CA LYS A 152 -5.35 3.48 -0.30
C LYS A 152 -4.05 4.16 0.07
N PHE A 153 -2.95 3.44 -0.09
CA PHE A 153 -1.60 3.91 0.16
C PHE A 153 -0.80 3.98 -1.15
N SER A 154 0.34 4.68 -1.13
CA SER A 154 1.26 4.78 -2.27
C SER A 154 1.96 3.45 -2.60
N GLU A 155 1.96 2.49 -1.69
CA GLU A 155 2.69 1.23 -1.81
C GLU A 155 2.12 0.13 -0.90
N PRO A 156 2.56 -1.13 -1.05
CA PRO A 156 2.10 -2.24 -0.23
C PRO A 156 2.46 -2.11 1.26
N LEU A 157 1.53 -2.51 2.12
CA LEU A 157 1.68 -2.44 3.57
C LEU A 157 1.91 -3.80 4.21
N ALA A 158 2.73 -3.84 5.26
CA ALA A 158 2.80 -4.97 6.18
C ALA A 158 1.67 -4.93 7.22
N SER A 159 1.31 -3.72 7.69
CA SER A 159 0.25 -3.53 8.68
C SER A 159 -0.36 -2.13 8.59
N ALA A 160 -1.54 -1.97 9.17
CA ALA A 160 -2.20 -0.68 9.27
C ALA A 160 -3.07 -0.61 10.52
N THR A 161 -3.26 0.61 11.01
CA THR A 161 -4.18 0.93 12.10
C THR A 161 -5.22 1.89 11.56
N VAL A 162 -6.51 1.56 11.79
CA VAL A 162 -7.63 2.46 11.53
C VAL A 162 -8.34 2.72 12.84
N ALA A 163 -8.36 3.99 13.25
CA ALA A 163 -9.12 4.45 14.41
C ALA A 163 -10.34 5.23 13.92
N VAL A 164 -11.53 4.80 14.33
CA VAL A 164 -12.78 5.45 13.96
C VAL A 164 -13.48 5.90 15.24
N SER A 165 -13.89 7.17 15.26
CA SER A 165 -14.68 7.73 16.34
C SER A 165 -15.93 8.38 15.76
N SER A 166 -16.99 8.39 16.56
CA SER A 166 -18.27 9.01 16.22
C SER A 166 -18.56 10.16 17.17
N ALA A 167 -19.23 11.18 16.65
CA ALA A 167 -19.76 12.30 17.40
C ALA A 167 -21.18 12.61 16.90
N SER A 168 -22.00 13.23 17.75
CA SER A 168 -23.32 13.71 17.34
C SER A 168 -23.20 14.82 16.31
N LEU A 169 -24.10 14.83 15.34
CA LEU A 169 -24.34 16.03 14.56
C LEU A 169 -25.06 17.09 15.43
N PRO A 170 -24.91 18.38 15.12
CA PRO A 170 -25.59 19.46 15.86
C PRO A 170 -27.11 19.32 15.95
N ASP A 171 -27.72 18.63 14.98
CA ASP A 171 -29.18 18.44 14.87
C ASP A 171 -29.69 17.16 15.58
N ALA A 172 -28.83 16.47 16.35
CA ALA A 172 -29.23 15.26 17.08
C ALA A 172 -30.25 15.57 18.18
N ILE A 173 -31.42 14.94 18.12
CA ILE A 173 -32.59 15.23 18.96
C ILE A 173 -32.46 14.67 20.39
N THR A 174 -31.63 13.62 20.61
CA THR A 174 -31.54 12.94 21.92
C THR A 174 -30.12 12.54 22.26
N GLY A 175 -29.52 13.15 23.31
CA GLY A 175 -28.29 12.71 23.96
C GLY A 175 -27.00 12.82 23.12
N GLY A 176 -25.95 13.40 23.69
CA GLY A 176 -24.65 13.44 23.02
C GLY A 176 -24.06 12.03 22.85
N TYR A 177 -24.01 11.54 21.61
CA TYR A 177 -23.23 10.38 21.19
C TYR A 177 -21.77 10.79 20.98
N SER A 178 -20.86 10.17 21.71
CA SER A 178 -19.43 10.17 21.41
C SER A 178 -18.83 8.82 21.77
N GLY A 179 -18.06 8.21 20.87
CA GLY A 179 -17.44 6.93 21.16
C GLY A 179 -16.63 6.37 19.99
N SER A 180 -15.72 5.44 20.31
CA SER A 180 -14.99 4.67 19.31
C SER A 180 -15.94 3.70 18.59
N VAL A 181 -15.75 3.54 17.29
CA VAL A 181 -16.42 2.49 16.51
C VAL A 181 -15.53 1.25 16.52
N ASN A 182 -16.09 0.13 16.97
CA ASN A 182 -15.40 -1.15 16.94
C ASN A 182 -15.46 -1.76 15.54
N GLY A 183 -14.41 -2.49 15.16
CA GLY A 183 -14.33 -3.17 13.87
C GLY A 183 -13.02 -3.91 13.69
N ALA A 184 -12.88 -4.57 12.54
CA ALA A 184 -11.68 -5.29 12.14
C ALA A 184 -10.98 -4.58 10.97
N THR A 185 -9.66 -4.51 11.01
CA THR A 185 -8.84 -3.94 9.93
C THR A 185 -8.17 -5.08 9.15
N THR A 186 -8.28 -5.05 7.83
CA THR A 186 -7.56 -5.95 6.92
C THR A 186 -6.68 -5.14 5.98
N VAL A 187 -5.54 -5.73 5.61
CA VAL A 187 -4.58 -5.15 4.68
C VAL A 187 -4.44 -6.10 3.49
N SER A 188 -4.56 -5.57 2.27
CA SER A 188 -4.36 -6.31 1.02
C SER A 188 -3.59 -5.43 0.05
N GLY A 189 -2.29 -5.73 -0.12
CA GLY A 189 -1.38 -4.88 -0.90
C GLY A 189 -1.33 -3.46 -0.34
N ASP A 190 -1.69 -2.49 -1.16
CA ASP A 190 -1.75 -1.04 -0.86
C ASP A 190 -3.08 -0.60 -0.22
N THR A 191 -3.98 -1.54 0.06
CA THR A 191 -5.36 -1.26 0.45
C THR A 191 -5.61 -1.70 1.88
N VAL A 192 -6.14 -0.78 2.68
CA VAL A 192 -6.61 -1.05 4.04
C VAL A 192 -8.13 -1.00 4.05
N THR A 193 -8.78 -2.03 4.59
CA THR A 193 -10.23 -2.05 4.78
C THR A 193 -10.55 -2.21 6.25
N PHE A 194 -11.20 -1.22 6.84
CA PHE A 194 -11.82 -1.34 8.15
C PHE A 194 -13.28 -1.76 7.96
N THR A 195 -13.70 -2.85 8.61
CA THR A 195 -15.09 -3.30 8.66
C THR A 195 -15.62 -3.11 10.08
N ALA A 196 -16.54 -2.17 10.25
CA ALA A 196 -17.22 -1.91 11.51
C ALA A 196 -18.04 -3.14 11.95
N SER A 197 -18.09 -3.38 13.26
CA SER A 197 -18.88 -4.47 13.85
C SER A 197 -20.39 -4.24 13.73
N GLU A 198 -20.79 -2.98 13.57
CA GLU A 198 -22.16 -2.54 13.35
C GLU A 198 -22.20 -1.55 12.18
N VAL A 199 -23.36 -1.42 11.55
CA VAL A 199 -23.56 -0.39 10.51
C VAL A 199 -23.32 1.01 11.07
N PHE A 200 -22.72 1.89 10.27
CA PHE A 200 -22.58 3.29 10.67
C PHE A 200 -23.98 3.93 10.79
N ALA A 201 -24.35 4.26 12.02
CA ALA A 201 -25.63 4.88 12.35
C ALA A 201 -25.77 6.30 11.77
N SER A 202 -26.99 6.66 11.42
CA SER A 202 -27.40 8.00 10.99
C SER A 202 -27.26 9.05 12.11
N ALA A 203 -27.44 10.32 11.73
CA ALA A 203 -27.32 11.49 12.61
C ALA A 203 -25.94 11.64 13.29
N ARG A 204 -24.90 11.05 12.72
CA ARG A 204 -23.54 11.02 13.30
C ARG A 204 -22.49 11.50 12.32
N SER A 205 -21.52 12.23 12.87
CA SER A 205 -20.24 12.47 12.21
C SER A 205 -19.24 11.41 12.65
N TYR A 206 -18.48 10.89 11.69
CA TYR A 206 -17.42 9.91 11.90
C TYR A 206 -16.09 10.53 11.54
N THR A 207 -15.15 10.48 12.47
CA THR A 207 -13.75 10.85 12.24
C THR A 207 -12.93 9.58 12.08
N VAL A 208 -12.24 9.46 10.97
CA VAL A 208 -11.38 8.33 10.61
C VAL A 208 -9.94 8.79 10.65
N SER A 209 -9.09 8.11 11.41
CA SER A 209 -7.64 8.29 11.38
C SER A 209 -6.98 7.00 10.90
N VAL A 210 -6.14 7.10 9.88
CA VAL A 210 -5.47 5.96 9.25
C VAL A 210 -3.96 6.14 9.29
N GLU A 211 -3.26 5.07 9.68
CA GLU A 211 -1.80 4.95 9.64
C GLU A 211 -1.41 3.59 9.05
N GLY A 212 -0.30 3.54 8.32
CA GLY A 212 0.23 2.32 7.72
C GLY A 212 1.71 2.13 8.03
N VAL A 213 2.16 0.87 8.03
CA VAL A 213 3.57 0.49 8.02
C VAL A 213 3.80 -0.35 6.77
N ASP A 214 4.74 0.07 5.92
CA ASP A 214 5.09 -0.66 4.70
C ASP A 214 5.79 -2.01 5.00
N VAL A 215 6.17 -2.73 3.95
CA VAL A 215 6.90 -4.00 4.04
C VAL A 215 8.35 -3.85 4.51
N ALA A 216 8.92 -2.65 4.44
CA ALA A 216 10.27 -2.31 4.89
C ALA A 216 10.30 -1.83 6.37
N GLY A 217 9.14 -1.56 6.96
CA GLY A 217 8.99 -1.06 8.32
C GLY A 217 8.86 0.47 8.45
N ASN A 218 8.78 1.23 7.33
CA ASN A 218 8.59 2.67 7.40
C ASN A 218 7.12 2.99 7.67
N ARG A 219 6.89 4.03 8.49
CA ARG A 219 5.57 4.36 9.03
C ARG A 219 5.03 5.64 8.39
N SER A 220 3.80 5.59 7.88
CA SER A 220 3.12 6.77 7.36
C SER A 220 2.86 7.80 8.46
N ALA A 221 2.74 9.06 8.06
CA ALA A 221 2.01 10.02 8.88
C ALA A 221 0.53 9.62 8.98
N ALA A 222 -0.13 9.96 10.10
CA ALA A 222 -1.56 9.78 10.24
C ALA A 222 -2.32 10.68 9.26
N LYS A 223 -3.30 10.09 8.56
CA LYS A 223 -4.25 10.86 7.75
C LYS A 223 -5.62 10.78 8.41
N THR A 224 -6.15 11.95 8.77
CA THR A 224 -7.50 12.10 9.32
C THR A 224 -8.47 12.62 8.26
N THR A 225 -9.61 11.96 8.12
CA THR A 225 -10.76 12.43 7.34
C THR A 225 -12.02 12.32 8.19
N SER A 226 -13.11 12.93 7.71
CA SER A 226 -14.40 12.81 8.36
C SER A 226 -15.52 12.67 7.34
N PHE A 227 -16.51 11.85 7.64
CA PHE A 227 -17.75 11.77 6.87
C PHE A 227 -18.93 11.82 7.84
N SER A 228 -20.07 12.31 7.37
CA SER A 228 -21.31 12.27 8.14
C SER A 228 -22.27 11.28 7.52
N VAL A 229 -22.95 10.53 8.37
CA VAL A 229 -24.15 9.79 7.97
C VAL A 229 -25.31 10.68 8.39
N GLY A 230 -25.85 11.41 7.42
CA GLY A 230 -27.02 12.25 7.66
C GLY A 230 -28.20 11.42 8.12
N THR A 231 -29.17 12.05 8.78
CA THR A 231 -30.52 11.49 8.79
C THR A 231 -30.97 11.40 7.33
N PRO A 232 -31.63 10.30 6.92
CA PRO A 232 -32.30 10.28 5.63
C PRO A 232 -33.20 11.52 5.57
N LYS A 233 -33.41 12.08 4.38
CA LYS A 233 -34.53 13.00 4.22
C LYS A 233 -35.75 12.29 4.80
N ARG A 234 -36.33 12.93 5.82
CA ARG A 234 -37.61 12.58 6.45
C ARG A 234 -38.51 11.94 5.40
N LEU A 235 -38.71 10.63 5.50
CA LEU A 235 -39.45 9.89 4.48
C LEU A 235 -40.87 10.46 4.44
N HIS A 236 -41.39 10.82 3.26
CA HIS A 236 -42.78 11.27 3.13
C HIS A 236 -43.72 10.10 2.83
N ARG A 237 -43.18 8.96 2.39
CA ARG A 237 -43.96 7.76 2.06
C ARG A 237 -43.18 6.47 2.32
N TYR A 238 -43.77 5.57 3.11
CA TYR A 238 -43.22 4.27 3.49
C TYR A 238 -44.02 3.12 2.86
N VAL A 239 -43.36 2.06 2.39
CA VAL A 239 -44.04 0.83 1.95
C VAL A 239 -43.85 -0.24 3.03
N VAL A 240 -44.96 -0.71 3.60
CA VAL A 240 -44.99 -1.69 4.68
C VAL A 240 -44.30 -2.99 4.26
N GLN A 241 -43.36 -3.47 5.08
CA GLN A 241 -42.67 -4.74 4.86
C GLN A 241 -43.34 -5.86 5.67
N GLU A 242 -43.06 -7.10 5.32
CA GLU A 242 -43.55 -8.26 6.07
C GLU A 242 -43.04 -8.23 7.52
N GLY A 243 -43.96 -8.36 8.49
CA GLY A 243 -43.64 -8.34 9.91
C GLY A 243 -43.49 -6.94 10.54
N ASP A 244 -43.66 -5.87 9.78
CA ASP A 244 -43.71 -4.52 10.36
C ASP A 244 -44.93 -4.33 11.27
N THR A 245 -44.78 -3.42 12.23
CA THR A 245 -45.85 -2.83 13.05
C THR A 245 -45.79 -1.32 12.90
N LEU A 246 -46.85 -0.57 13.19
CA LEU A 246 -46.77 0.89 13.12
C LEU A 246 -45.75 1.47 14.12
N GLN A 247 -45.54 0.80 15.26
CA GLN A 247 -44.51 1.20 16.23
C GLN A 247 -43.11 0.92 15.73
N SER A 248 -42.88 -0.24 15.11
CA SER A 248 -41.57 -0.57 14.52
C SER A 248 -41.27 0.28 13.30
N ILE A 249 -42.30 0.75 12.57
CA ILE A 249 -42.16 1.73 11.49
C ILE A 249 -41.84 3.10 12.07
N ALA A 250 -42.54 3.57 13.11
CA ALA A 250 -42.33 4.91 13.70
C ALA A 250 -41.01 5.05 14.49
N ALA A 251 -40.52 3.95 15.06
CA ALA A 251 -39.25 3.91 15.78
C ALA A 251 -38.02 4.00 14.85
N ARG A 252 -38.21 3.97 13.52
CA ARG A 252 -37.09 3.92 12.60
C ARG A 252 -36.42 5.29 12.45
N PRO A 253 -35.10 5.31 12.20
CA PRO A 253 -34.35 6.53 11.87
C PRO A 253 -34.81 7.29 10.63
N ASP A 254 -35.49 6.61 9.70
CA ASP A 254 -36.04 7.19 8.48
C ASP A 254 -37.48 7.71 8.62
N THR A 255 -38.08 7.51 9.79
CA THR A 255 -39.38 8.04 10.18
C THR A 255 -39.22 8.87 11.47
N TYR A 256 -40.05 8.70 12.49
CA TYR A 256 -40.11 9.62 13.62
C TYR A 256 -39.00 9.45 14.66
N GLU A 257 -38.16 8.41 14.56
CA GLU A 257 -37.21 8.01 15.64
C GLU A 257 -37.89 7.83 17.01
N ASP A 258 -39.20 7.59 17.00
CA ASP A 258 -40.04 7.53 18.19
C ASP A 258 -41.12 6.48 17.96
N ALA A 259 -41.01 5.36 18.67
CA ALA A 259 -41.99 4.29 18.61
C ALA A 259 -43.41 4.78 18.95
N GLU A 260 -43.55 5.80 19.81
CA GLU A 260 -44.83 6.36 20.24
C GLU A 260 -45.47 7.29 19.21
N ALA A 261 -44.71 7.74 18.21
CA ALA A 261 -45.19 8.55 17.10
C ALA A 261 -45.99 7.75 16.05
N TRP A 262 -46.20 6.44 16.25
CA TRP A 262 -47.05 5.60 15.40
C TRP A 262 -48.46 6.16 15.19
N LYS A 263 -48.98 6.92 16.16
CA LYS A 263 -50.28 7.61 16.06
C LYS A 263 -50.29 8.67 14.95
N LYS A 264 -49.14 9.30 14.67
CA LYS A 264 -49.00 10.25 13.54
C LYS A 264 -49.19 9.52 12.21
N ILE A 265 -48.69 8.29 12.09
CA ILE A 265 -48.89 7.46 10.88
C ILE A 265 -50.39 7.22 10.66
N LEU A 266 -51.14 6.82 11.68
CA LEU A 266 -52.59 6.63 11.56
C LEU A 266 -53.30 7.93 11.17
N LEU A 267 -52.94 9.04 11.81
CA LEU A 267 -53.58 10.33 11.59
C LEU A 267 -53.45 10.81 10.13
N VAL A 268 -52.32 10.54 9.49
CA VAL A 268 -52.06 10.97 8.11
C VAL A 268 -52.70 10.03 7.09
N ASN A 269 -52.96 8.79 7.47
CA ASN A 269 -53.45 7.73 6.60
C ASN A 269 -54.90 7.35 6.88
N GLN A 270 -55.72 8.30 7.34
CA GLN A 270 -57.13 8.07 7.71
C GLN A 270 -58.00 7.60 6.54
N ASP A 271 -57.60 7.89 5.30
CA ASP A 271 -58.32 7.48 4.09
C ASP A 271 -58.21 5.96 3.81
N TYR A 272 -57.27 5.27 4.46
CA TYR A 272 -57.22 3.82 4.42
C TYR A 272 -58.17 3.25 5.47
N ASN A 273 -59.22 2.54 5.00
CA ASN A 273 -60.16 1.84 5.87
C ASN A 273 -59.40 0.87 6.79
N GLU A 274 -59.29 1.24 8.06
CA GLU A 274 -58.74 0.44 9.17
C GLU A 274 -57.34 -0.15 8.92
N ILE A 275 -56.30 0.68 9.07
CA ILE A 275 -54.92 0.18 9.17
C ILE A 275 -54.77 -0.61 10.48
N ASN A 276 -54.45 -1.91 10.38
CA ASN A 276 -54.07 -2.70 11.55
C ASN A 276 -52.74 -2.18 12.10
N ARG A 277 -52.77 -1.69 13.35
CA ARG A 277 -51.59 -1.15 14.03
C ARG A 277 -50.47 -2.18 14.20
N ASP A 278 -50.85 -3.39 14.60
CA ASP A 278 -49.90 -4.41 15.06
C ASP A 278 -49.43 -5.31 13.91
N ALA A 279 -50.13 -5.28 12.77
CA ALA A 279 -49.77 -6.02 11.57
C ALA A 279 -50.36 -5.35 10.31
N PRO A 280 -49.87 -4.15 9.92
CA PRO A 280 -50.25 -3.52 8.65
C PRO A 280 -49.93 -4.43 7.46
N GLN A 281 -50.73 -4.34 6.40
CA GLN A 281 -50.57 -5.18 5.22
C GLN A 281 -49.26 -4.87 4.49
N ALA A 282 -48.42 -5.89 4.25
CA ALA A 282 -47.21 -5.73 3.45
C ALA A 282 -47.53 -5.21 2.03
N GLY A 283 -46.71 -4.28 1.53
CA GLY A 283 -46.93 -3.57 0.27
C GLY A 283 -47.83 -2.34 0.38
N LEU A 284 -48.44 -2.08 1.54
CA LEU A 284 -49.24 -0.86 1.76
C LEU A 284 -48.35 0.39 1.80
N GLY A 285 -48.71 1.41 1.04
CA GLY A 285 -48.02 2.70 1.05
C GLY A 285 -48.59 3.65 2.11
N LEU A 286 -47.84 3.93 3.16
CA LEU A 286 -48.19 4.85 4.24
C LEU A 286 -47.54 6.22 4.03
N TRP A 287 -48.33 7.28 4.11
CA TRP A 287 -47.84 8.65 4.15
C TRP A 287 -47.31 9.00 5.54
N LEU A 288 -46.26 9.81 5.58
CA LEU A 288 -45.64 10.31 6.80
C LEU A 288 -45.67 11.84 6.75
N HIS A 289 -46.12 12.46 7.85
CA HIS A 289 -46.20 13.91 7.95
C HIS A 289 -45.21 14.40 8.99
N TRP A 290 -44.62 15.55 8.72
CA TRP A 290 -43.61 16.15 9.58
C TRP A 290 -44.11 17.52 9.99
N ASP A 291 -44.23 17.73 11.29
CA ASP A 291 -44.45 19.06 11.84
C ASP A 291 -43.18 19.88 11.49
N GLU A 292 -43.34 20.89 10.62
CA GLU A 292 -42.29 21.88 10.30
C GLU A 292 -42.10 22.87 11.47
#